data_AF-A0A182V5M7-F1
#
_entry.id   AF-A0A182V5M7-F1
#
_cell.length_a   1.000
_cell.length_b   1.000
_cell.length_c   1.000
_cell.angle_alpha   90.00
_cell.angle_beta   90.00
_cell.angle_gamma   90.00
#
_symmetry.space_group_name_H-M   'P 1'
#
loop_
_entity.id
_entity.type
_entity.pdbx_description
1 polymer ?
#
loop_
_entity_poly.entity_id
_entity_poly.type
_entity_poly.pdbx_seq_one_letter_code
_entity_poly.pdbx_strand_id
1 'polypeptide(L)'
;MFNRKMKPRAHHTDSSSIKSISSEDISTQQHYHGNMCCSAEAKNPAFKRGRQLQQMQMIILPFIPILALIVQTSYEMIEIVSYRMEVTEIENQVTMATDLGKVVTRLQQERSDVAFYIYTNGMTLRRNLNDTFFETDLALDNMSSWPDISIRTIQPNNGEVTWLNMSEFRETLQEFRANISTEDSTVPQILRWYTTANAALLEHLTNQIKDANKSGVWRFLLSFKNLLRSIESLDISSVYGINYYGRGYLKPDSYIKYVQHDILGRDLLNGSLHFVPSLKVIYRNITLTMRSYGNITQWSKTIQKNLRREGNVADARSYYESMAYYIDELRKLQRALRSIIRFVVEA
;
A
#
# COMPACT_ATOMS: atom_id res chain seq x y z
N MET A 1 -0.90 -34.59 -102.46
CA MET A 1 -1.32 -35.64 -103.39
C MET A 1 -0.75 -36.97 -102.90
N PHE A 2 -1.66 -37.88 -102.57
CA PHE A 2 -1.56 -39.33 -102.38
C PHE A 2 -0.21 -40.07 -102.60
N ASN A 3 0.15 -40.85 -101.57
CA ASN A 3 0.39 -42.30 -101.59
C ASN A 3 1.72 -42.94 -102.09
N ARG A 4 2.28 -43.73 -101.15
CA ARG A 4 2.53 -45.19 -101.20
C ARG A 4 3.87 -45.76 -101.71
N LYS A 5 4.34 -46.71 -100.87
CA LYS A 5 5.03 -47.99 -101.15
C LYS A 5 6.53 -47.84 -101.49
N MET A 6 7.45 -48.73 -101.11
CA MET A 6 7.40 -50.09 -100.57
C MET A 6 8.81 -50.47 -100.00
N LYS A 7 8.84 -51.32 -98.97
CA LYS A 7 9.95 -52.17 -98.46
C LYS A 7 10.51 -53.13 -99.55
N PRO A 8 11.60 -53.95 -99.39
CA PRO A 8 12.15 -54.61 -98.16
C PRO A 8 13.73 -54.56 -98.09
N ARG A 9 14.53 -55.20 -97.21
CA ARG A 9 14.61 -56.57 -96.63
C ARG A 9 15.77 -56.55 -95.58
N ALA A 10 15.55 -56.71 -94.28
CA ALA A 10 15.67 -57.92 -93.45
C ALA A 10 17.06 -58.61 -93.35
N HIS A 11 17.68 -58.52 -92.16
CA HIS A 11 18.45 -59.56 -91.40
C HIS A 11 18.57 -59.03 -89.94
N HIS A 12 17.82 -59.55 -88.94
CA HIS A 12 18.18 -60.61 -87.96
C HIS A 12 19.58 -60.39 -87.32
N THR A 13 19.81 -60.28 -86.00
CA THR A 13 19.15 -60.85 -84.80
C THR A 13 19.63 -60.12 -83.52
N ASP A 14 18.70 -59.94 -82.57
CA ASP A 14 18.75 -59.96 -81.10
C ASP A 14 20.02 -59.59 -80.30
N SER A 15 19.89 -58.58 -79.41
CA SER A 15 19.69 -58.85 -77.96
C SER A 15 19.54 -57.55 -77.16
N SER A 16 18.68 -57.63 -76.16
CA SER A 16 18.23 -56.61 -75.21
C SER A 16 19.30 -56.08 -74.25
N SER A 17 19.31 -54.78 -73.97
CA SER A 17 18.88 -54.23 -72.66
C SER A 17 19.23 -52.74 -72.49
N ILE A 18 18.28 -52.01 -71.92
CA ILE A 18 18.31 -50.60 -71.57
C ILE A 18 19.10 -50.42 -70.27
N LYS A 19 20.16 -49.59 -70.26
CA LYS A 19 20.61 -48.86 -69.07
C LYS A 19 21.19 -47.48 -69.43
N SER A 20 20.48 -46.50 -68.89
CA SER A 20 20.74 -45.09 -68.61
C SER A 20 22.21 -44.63 -68.63
N ILE A 21 22.45 -43.56 -69.40
CA ILE A 21 23.65 -42.73 -69.36
C ILE A 21 23.58 -41.80 -68.14
N SER A 22 24.63 -41.90 -67.32
CA SER A 22 25.04 -40.92 -66.31
C SER A 22 25.54 -39.65 -67.00
N SER A 23 25.18 -38.47 -66.48
CA SER A 23 25.83 -37.21 -66.83
C SER A 23 25.94 -36.36 -65.56
N GLU A 24 26.99 -36.64 -64.82
CA GLU A 24 27.67 -35.65 -63.98
C GLU A 24 28.54 -34.76 -64.90
N ASP A 25 28.86 -33.57 -64.40
CA ASP A 25 29.83 -32.58 -64.91
C ASP A 25 29.35 -31.57 -65.96
N ILE A 26 28.88 -30.41 -65.47
CA ILE A 26 29.36 -29.13 -65.98
C ILE A 26 29.75 -28.26 -64.78
N SER A 27 31.06 -28.22 -64.55
CA SER A 27 31.75 -27.26 -63.71
C SER A 27 31.86 -25.92 -64.42
N THR A 28 31.38 -24.85 -63.80
CA THR A 28 31.85 -23.50 -64.08
C THR A 28 32.24 -22.84 -62.76
N GLN A 29 33.55 -22.78 -62.54
CA GLN A 29 34.21 -21.97 -61.55
C GLN A 29 33.90 -20.49 -61.79
N GLN A 30 33.43 -19.79 -60.76
CA GLN A 30 33.69 -18.36 -60.59
C GLN A 30 33.91 -18.09 -59.10
N HIS A 31 35.16 -17.79 -58.76
CA HIS A 31 35.59 -17.37 -57.44
C HIS A 31 35.05 -15.96 -57.14
N TYR A 32 34.25 -15.83 -56.08
CA TYR A 32 34.13 -14.59 -55.31
C TYR A 32 34.37 -14.89 -53.84
N HIS A 33 35.37 -14.21 -53.29
CA HIS A 33 35.87 -14.34 -51.93
C HIS A 33 34.86 -13.68 -50.97
N GLY A 34 34.13 -14.50 -50.22
CA GLY A 34 33.27 -14.05 -49.13
C GLY A 34 33.40 -15.03 -47.97
N ASN A 35 33.91 -14.56 -46.84
CA ASN A 35 33.89 -15.27 -45.57
C ASN A 35 32.45 -15.67 -45.24
N MET A 36 32.09 -16.92 -45.48
CA MET A 36 30.85 -17.50 -44.98
C MET A 36 31.14 -18.91 -44.51
N CYS A 37 31.06 -19.10 -43.19
CA CYS A 37 30.91 -20.40 -42.56
C CYS A 37 29.85 -21.22 -43.32
N CYS A 38 30.13 -22.51 -43.48
CA CYS A 38 29.38 -23.55 -44.22
C CYS A 38 29.87 -23.78 -45.66
N SER A 39 30.98 -24.52 -45.78
CA SER A 39 31.47 -25.09 -47.03
C SER A 39 30.39 -25.98 -47.67
N ALA A 40 30.21 -25.80 -48.99
CA ALA A 40 29.23 -26.51 -49.82
C ALA A 40 29.43 -28.05 -49.86
N GLU A 41 30.59 -28.56 -49.45
CA GLU A 41 30.85 -29.99 -49.21
C GLU A 41 29.94 -30.63 -48.13
N ALA A 42 29.39 -29.85 -47.21
CA ALA A 42 28.52 -30.35 -46.13
C ALA A 42 27.05 -30.58 -46.56
N LYS A 43 26.70 -30.23 -47.80
CA LYS A 43 25.33 -30.35 -48.33
C LYS A 43 25.07 -31.59 -49.19
N ASN A 44 26.07 -32.45 -49.40
CA ASN A 44 25.93 -33.60 -50.27
C ASN A 44 25.48 -34.86 -49.49
N PRO A 45 24.25 -35.38 -49.69
CA PRO A 45 23.68 -36.48 -48.88
C PRO A 45 24.34 -37.85 -49.12
N ALA A 46 25.35 -37.93 -49.99
CA ALA A 46 26.09 -39.16 -50.32
C ALA A 46 27.20 -39.54 -49.32
N PHE A 47 27.65 -38.62 -48.45
CA PHE A 47 28.68 -38.92 -47.44
C PHE A 47 28.05 -39.27 -46.08
N LYS A 48 28.37 -40.47 -45.55
CA LYS A 48 27.86 -40.98 -44.24
C LYS A 48 27.99 -39.97 -43.09
N ARG A 49 29.02 -39.12 -43.10
CA ARG A 49 29.31 -38.12 -42.06
C ARG A 49 28.46 -36.86 -42.17
N GLY A 50 28.13 -36.41 -43.39
CA GLY A 50 27.27 -35.25 -43.64
C GLY A 50 25.79 -35.54 -43.35
N ARG A 51 25.33 -36.76 -43.67
CA ARG A 51 23.97 -37.24 -43.33
C ARG A 51 23.72 -37.25 -41.83
N GLN A 52 24.70 -37.67 -41.02
CA GLN A 52 24.59 -37.66 -39.56
C GLN A 52 24.52 -36.23 -39.00
N LEU A 53 25.30 -35.30 -39.56
CA LEU A 53 25.29 -33.90 -39.13
C LEU A 53 23.96 -33.20 -39.47
N GLN A 54 23.41 -33.48 -40.66
CA GLN A 54 22.13 -32.96 -41.11
C GLN A 54 20.96 -33.56 -40.30
N GLN A 55 21.05 -34.84 -39.93
CA GLN A 55 20.10 -35.49 -39.02
C GLN A 55 20.15 -34.88 -37.62
N MET A 56 21.35 -34.59 -37.08
CA MET A 56 21.49 -33.89 -35.81
C MET A 56 20.91 -32.47 -35.87
N GLN A 57 21.11 -31.74 -36.97
CA GLN A 57 20.53 -30.40 -37.16
C GLN A 57 19.00 -30.44 -37.23
N MET A 58 18.42 -31.43 -37.91
CA MET A 58 16.97 -31.61 -38.00
C MET A 58 16.34 -31.94 -36.62
N ILE A 59 17.12 -32.53 -35.70
CA ILE A 59 16.72 -32.79 -34.32
C ILE A 59 16.93 -31.57 -33.42
N ILE A 60 18.08 -30.88 -33.52
CA ILE A 60 18.50 -29.81 -32.60
C ILE A 60 17.79 -28.48 -32.86
N LEU A 61 17.53 -28.14 -34.13
CA LEU A 61 16.98 -26.83 -34.50
C LEU A 61 15.56 -26.58 -33.95
N PRO A 62 14.67 -27.59 -33.84
CA PRO A 62 13.41 -27.47 -33.08
C PRO A 62 13.57 -27.28 -31.56
N PHE A 63 14.67 -27.72 -30.95
CA PHE A 63 14.88 -27.55 -29.50
C PHE A 63 15.23 -26.11 -29.10
N ILE A 64 15.81 -25.33 -30.00
CA ILE A 64 16.18 -23.92 -29.72
C ILE A 64 14.95 -23.08 -29.31
N PRO A 65 13.83 -23.04 -30.09
CA PRO A 65 12.64 -22.30 -29.67
C PRO A 65 11.97 -22.92 -28.44
N ILE A 66 12.02 -24.24 -28.26
CA ILE A 66 11.47 -24.92 -27.06
C ILE A 66 12.24 -24.48 -25.80
N LEU A 67 13.58 -24.45 -25.86
CA LEU A 67 14.43 -24.03 -24.74
C LEU A 67 14.25 -22.53 -24.45
N ALA A 68 14.12 -21.69 -25.49
CA ALA A 68 13.80 -20.28 -25.32
C ALA A 68 12.44 -20.08 -24.60
N LEU A 69 11.41 -20.83 -24.97
CA LEU A 69 10.10 -20.81 -24.30
C LEU A 69 10.19 -21.29 -22.85
N ILE A 70 10.98 -22.34 -22.57
CA ILE A 70 11.18 -22.82 -21.19
C ILE A 70 11.85 -21.73 -20.35
N VAL A 71 12.89 -21.07 -20.85
CA VAL A 71 13.57 -20.01 -20.11
C VAL A 71 12.66 -18.82 -19.88
N GLN A 72 11.91 -18.39 -20.89
CA GLN A 72 10.95 -17.30 -20.79
C GLN A 72 9.85 -17.61 -19.76
N THR A 73 9.18 -18.77 -19.89
CA THR A 73 8.13 -19.18 -18.96
C THR A 73 8.66 -19.35 -17.54
N SER A 74 9.91 -19.79 -17.38
CA SER A 74 10.56 -19.87 -16.06
C SER A 74 10.78 -18.48 -15.46
N TYR A 75 11.22 -17.50 -16.25
CA TYR A 75 11.40 -16.12 -15.78
C TYR A 75 10.07 -15.49 -15.37
N GLU A 76 9.05 -15.62 -16.22
CA GLU A 76 7.70 -15.14 -15.95
C GLU A 76 7.12 -15.80 -14.69
N MET A 77 7.33 -17.11 -14.50
CA MET A 77 6.89 -17.81 -13.30
C MET A 77 7.59 -17.29 -12.04
N ILE A 78 8.90 -17.05 -12.08
CA ILE A 78 9.65 -16.48 -10.94
C ILE A 78 9.11 -15.09 -10.60
N GLU A 79 8.84 -14.25 -11.60
CA GLU A 79 8.28 -12.92 -11.41
C GLU A 79 6.89 -12.98 -10.77
N ILE A 80 6.01 -13.85 -11.28
CA ILE A 80 4.66 -14.06 -10.74
C ILE A 80 4.70 -14.58 -9.30
N VAL A 81 5.56 -15.56 -9.01
CA VAL A 81 5.72 -16.11 -7.65
C VAL A 81 6.25 -15.05 -6.70
N SER A 82 7.27 -14.27 -7.10
CA SER A 82 7.79 -13.16 -6.30
C SER A 82 6.72 -12.11 -6.02
N TYR A 83 5.91 -11.77 -7.03
CA TYR A 83 4.80 -10.84 -6.90
C TYR A 83 3.74 -11.35 -5.91
N ARG A 84 3.32 -12.62 -6.04
CA ARG A 84 2.32 -13.21 -5.14
C ARG A 84 2.82 -13.31 -3.70
N MET A 85 4.10 -13.59 -3.47
CA MET A 85 4.67 -13.56 -2.11
C MET A 85 4.65 -12.16 -1.50
N GLU A 86 5.02 -11.12 -2.26
CA GLU A 86 4.98 -9.73 -1.78
C GLU A 86 3.54 -9.30 -1.44
N VAL A 87 2.59 -9.69 -2.29
CA VAL A 87 1.16 -9.38 -2.13
C VAL A 87 0.55 -10.07 -0.91
N THR A 88 0.82 -11.37 -0.68
CA THR A 88 0.35 -12.10 0.51
C THR A 88 0.92 -11.50 1.80
N GLU A 89 2.18 -11.09 1.79
CA GLU A 89 2.82 -10.42 2.93
C GLU A 89 2.14 -9.07 3.24
N ILE A 90 1.77 -8.29 2.21
CA ILE A 90 1.04 -7.04 2.38
C ILE A 90 -0.34 -7.27 3.03
N GLU A 91 -1.06 -8.32 2.63
CA GLU A 91 -2.35 -8.65 3.22
C GLU A 91 -2.22 -9.00 4.71
N ASN A 92 -1.21 -9.80 5.05
CA ASN A 92 -0.90 -10.15 6.43
C ASN A 92 -0.53 -8.91 7.25
N GLN A 93 0.25 -7.98 6.72
CA GLN A 93 0.61 -6.72 7.40
C GLN A 93 -0.61 -5.83 7.65
N VAL A 94 -1.46 -5.61 6.63
CA VAL A 94 -2.69 -4.81 6.76
C VAL A 94 -3.70 -5.50 7.70
N THR A 95 -3.62 -6.81 7.87
CA THR A 95 -4.49 -7.59 8.75
C THR A 95 -3.97 -7.71 10.18
N MET A 96 -2.68 -7.94 10.41
CA MET A 96 -2.05 -7.91 11.73
C MET A 96 -2.19 -6.54 12.40
N ALA A 97 -2.20 -5.47 11.61
CA ALA A 97 -2.48 -4.10 12.03
C ALA A 97 -3.85 -3.89 12.71
N THR A 98 -4.72 -4.91 12.79
CA THR A 98 -6.08 -4.76 13.32
C THR A 98 -6.10 -4.46 14.82
N ASP A 99 -5.38 -5.23 15.64
CA ASP A 99 -5.49 -5.10 17.09
C ASP A 99 -4.72 -3.88 17.61
N LEU A 100 -3.52 -3.64 17.08
CA LEU A 100 -2.79 -2.39 17.30
C LEU A 100 -3.61 -1.17 16.84
N GLY A 101 -4.28 -1.26 15.69
CA GLY A 101 -5.15 -0.20 15.18
C GLY A 101 -6.36 0.08 16.08
N LYS A 102 -6.92 -0.93 16.76
CA LYS A 102 -7.97 -0.74 17.77
C LYS A 102 -7.42 0.01 18.98
N VAL A 103 -6.24 -0.37 19.49
CA VAL A 103 -5.60 0.32 20.62
C VAL A 103 -5.32 1.78 20.31
N VAL A 104 -4.72 2.07 19.14
CA VAL A 104 -4.52 3.45 18.66
C VAL A 104 -5.84 4.22 18.64
N THR A 105 -6.90 3.61 18.11
CA THR A 105 -8.22 4.25 18.06
C THR A 105 -8.77 4.55 19.45
N ARG A 106 -8.61 3.63 20.41
CA ARG A 106 -9.07 3.84 21.80
C ARG A 106 -8.27 4.91 22.52
N LEU A 107 -6.95 4.94 22.37
CA LEU A 107 -6.11 5.98 22.95
C LEU A 107 -6.35 7.37 22.34
N GLN A 108 -6.64 7.46 21.04
CA GLN A 108 -7.10 8.70 20.40
C GLN A 108 -8.43 9.20 21.01
N GLN A 109 -9.39 8.30 21.18
CA GLN A 109 -10.68 8.61 21.81
C GLN A 109 -10.48 9.07 23.27
N GLU A 110 -9.68 8.33 24.03
CA GLU A 110 -9.34 8.66 25.41
C GLU A 110 -8.69 10.04 25.53
N ARG A 111 -7.71 10.36 24.66
CA ARG A 111 -7.11 11.70 24.60
C ARG A 111 -8.16 12.79 24.42
N SER A 112 -9.07 12.61 23.47
CA SER A 112 -10.11 13.60 23.14
C SER A 112 -11.16 13.75 24.25
N ASP A 113 -11.54 12.66 24.92
CA ASP A 113 -12.44 12.68 26.07
C ASP A 113 -11.80 13.36 27.29
N VAL A 114 -10.52 13.06 27.57
CA VAL A 114 -9.76 13.71 28.65
C VAL A 114 -9.59 15.20 28.35
N ALA A 115 -9.29 15.57 27.11
CA ALA A 115 -9.23 16.98 26.70
C ALA A 115 -10.56 17.70 26.94
N PHE A 116 -11.68 17.06 26.55
CA PHE A 116 -13.01 17.61 26.78
C PHE A 116 -13.30 17.81 28.27
N TYR A 117 -13.05 16.80 29.09
CA TYR A 117 -13.20 16.86 30.53
C TYR A 117 -12.45 18.04 31.15
N ILE A 118 -11.18 18.19 30.78
CA ILE A 118 -10.33 19.26 31.30
C ILE A 118 -10.83 20.65 30.86
N TYR A 119 -11.03 20.86 29.56
CA TYR A 119 -11.39 22.18 29.01
C TYR A 119 -12.81 22.63 29.34
N THR A 120 -13.65 21.73 29.86
CA THR A 120 -15.02 22.03 30.29
C THR A 120 -15.20 21.97 31.80
N ASN A 121 -14.10 22.03 32.56
CA ASN A 121 -14.09 22.03 34.04
C ASN A 121 -14.77 20.81 34.66
N GLY A 122 -14.49 19.62 34.12
CA GLY A 122 -14.95 18.36 34.67
C GLY A 122 -16.23 17.81 34.06
N MET A 123 -16.75 18.40 32.99
CA MET A 123 -17.90 17.85 32.28
C MET A 123 -17.50 16.70 31.37
N THR A 124 -18.28 15.64 31.40
CA THR A 124 -18.10 14.48 30.52
C THR A 124 -19.10 14.54 29.36
N LEU A 125 -18.75 13.87 28.25
CA LEU A 125 -19.62 13.77 27.08
C LEU A 125 -20.02 12.31 26.86
N ARG A 126 -21.33 12.03 26.81
CA ARG A 126 -21.96 10.72 26.52
C ARG A 126 -21.64 9.56 27.49
N ARG A 127 -20.43 9.47 28.03
CA ARG A 127 -19.94 8.41 28.92
C ARG A 127 -19.04 8.99 30.00
N ASN A 128 -18.86 8.28 31.11
CA ASN A 128 -17.90 8.69 32.12
C ASN A 128 -16.47 8.41 31.62
N LEU A 129 -15.47 9.16 32.07
CA LEU A 129 -14.06 8.91 31.71
C LEU A 129 -13.65 7.47 32.04
N ASN A 130 -14.17 6.93 33.14
CA ASN A 130 -13.94 5.54 33.54
C ASN A 130 -14.38 4.53 32.48
N ASP A 131 -15.49 4.79 31.77
CA ASP A 131 -15.94 3.89 30.70
C ASP A 131 -14.97 3.94 29.52
N THR A 132 -14.47 5.13 29.18
CA THR A 132 -13.46 5.29 28.13
C THR A 132 -12.14 4.60 28.50
N PHE A 133 -11.69 4.73 29.75
CA PHE A 133 -10.50 4.04 30.26
C PHE A 133 -10.66 2.52 30.21
N PHE A 134 -11.82 2.02 30.63
CA PHE A 134 -12.14 0.59 30.56
C PHE A 134 -12.10 0.05 29.13
N GLU A 135 -12.64 0.78 28.16
CA GLU A 135 -12.61 0.38 26.74
C GLU A 135 -11.19 0.36 26.16
N THR A 136 -10.32 1.29 26.59
CA THR A 136 -8.90 1.26 26.24
C THR A 136 -8.21 0.06 26.86
N ASP A 137 -8.46 -0.22 28.13
CA ASP A 137 -7.86 -1.36 28.84
C ASP A 137 -8.29 -2.69 28.22
N LEU A 138 -9.57 -2.82 27.84
CA LEU A 138 -10.08 -3.98 27.13
C LEU A 138 -9.42 -4.15 25.75
N ALA A 139 -9.17 -3.05 25.03
CA ALA A 139 -8.45 -3.12 23.75
C ALA A 139 -6.98 -3.54 23.95
N LEU A 140 -6.35 -3.08 25.04
CA LEU A 140 -5.01 -3.47 25.43
C LEU A 140 -4.95 -4.95 25.85
N ASP A 141 -5.98 -5.48 26.53
CA ASP A 141 -6.06 -6.88 26.98
C ASP A 141 -6.25 -7.85 25.81
N ASN A 142 -6.96 -7.42 24.78
CA ASN A 142 -7.26 -8.23 23.60
C ASN A 142 -6.12 -8.30 22.57
N MET A 143 -4.98 -7.67 22.82
CA MET A 143 -3.83 -7.78 21.92
C MET A 143 -3.10 -9.11 22.08
N SER A 144 -2.92 -9.83 20.98
CA SER A 144 -2.14 -11.07 20.94
C SER A 144 -0.63 -10.85 21.15
N SER A 145 -0.11 -9.70 20.71
CA SER A 145 1.30 -9.35 20.82
C SER A 145 1.48 -7.84 20.90
N TRP A 146 2.33 -7.39 21.83
CA TRP A 146 2.73 -5.98 21.95
C TRP A 146 3.97 -5.74 21.10
N PRO A 147 4.01 -4.67 20.28
CA PRO A 147 5.21 -4.35 19.52
C PRO A 147 6.26 -3.68 20.40
N ASP A 148 7.53 -3.86 20.04
CA ASP A 148 8.63 -3.11 20.65
C ASP A 148 8.53 -1.64 20.23
N ILE A 149 7.86 -0.84 21.07
CA ILE A 149 7.66 0.58 20.84
C ILE A 149 8.66 1.35 21.68
N SER A 150 9.32 2.29 21.01
CA SER A 150 10.17 3.27 21.67
C SER A 150 9.39 4.58 21.82
N ILE A 151 9.09 4.97 23.06
CA ILE A 151 8.46 6.26 23.33
C ILE A 151 9.58 7.22 23.73
N ARG A 152 9.70 8.33 23.00
CA ARG A 152 10.57 9.44 23.41
C ARG A 152 9.96 10.13 24.61
N THR A 153 10.28 9.65 25.80
CA THR A 153 9.84 10.28 27.05
C THR A 153 10.82 11.38 27.38
N ILE A 154 10.35 12.62 27.30
CA ILE A 154 11.18 13.75 27.73
C ILE A 154 11.06 13.81 29.25
N GLN A 155 11.88 13.02 29.95
CA GLN A 155 12.31 13.46 31.27
C GLN A 155 12.99 14.83 31.09
N PRO A 156 12.79 15.79 32.01
CA PRO A 156 13.25 17.17 31.86
C PRO A 156 14.74 17.34 31.55
N ASN A 157 15.58 16.32 31.80
CA ASN A 157 17.03 16.48 31.76
C ASN A 157 17.72 15.73 30.61
N ASN A 158 17.21 14.61 30.07
CA ASN A 158 18.08 13.73 29.26
C ASN A 158 17.51 13.28 27.89
N GLY A 159 16.22 13.50 27.58
CA GLY A 159 15.67 13.10 26.27
C GLY A 159 15.79 11.61 25.94
N GLU A 160 15.95 10.75 26.96
CA GLU A 160 16.12 9.31 26.80
C GLU A 160 14.88 8.67 26.16
N VAL A 161 15.14 7.85 25.15
CA VAL A 161 14.16 6.99 24.52
C VAL A 161 13.91 5.83 25.47
N THR A 162 12.76 5.78 26.14
CA THR A 162 12.39 4.63 26.96
C THR A 162 11.67 3.62 26.08
N TRP A 163 12.24 2.43 25.98
CA TRP A 163 11.51 1.26 25.50
C TRP A 163 10.43 0.97 26.52
N LEU A 164 9.17 0.92 26.08
CA LEU A 164 8.07 0.55 26.96
C LEU A 164 7.58 -0.82 26.56
N ASN A 165 7.89 -1.81 27.38
CA ASN A 165 7.17 -3.08 27.30
C ASN A 165 5.69 -2.85 27.67
N MET A 166 4.82 -3.82 27.37
CA MET A 166 3.38 -3.68 27.60
C MET A 166 3.03 -3.33 29.06
N SER A 167 3.77 -3.90 30.02
CA SER A 167 3.54 -3.68 31.44
C SER A 167 3.88 -2.25 31.84
N GLU A 168 5.03 -1.75 31.41
CA GLU A 168 5.48 -0.38 31.66
C GLU A 168 4.56 0.64 30.98
N PHE A 169 4.09 0.35 29.76
CA PHE A 169 3.10 1.19 29.09
C PHE A 169 1.80 1.29 29.89
N ARG A 170 1.31 0.16 30.44
CA ARG A 170 0.11 0.17 31.29
C ARG A 170 0.33 0.91 32.60
N GLU A 171 1.44 0.68 33.27
CA GLU A 171 1.75 1.33 34.54
C GLU A 171 1.81 2.85 34.36
N THR A 172 2.54 3.32 33.33
CA THR A 172 2.61 4.74 33.00
C THR A 172 1.24 5.32 32.61
N LEU A 173 0.41 4.58 31.87
CA LEU A 173 -0.96 5.01 31.54
C LEU A 173 -1.84 5.13 32.79
N GLN A 174 -1.74 4.21 33.74
CA GLN A 174 -2.52 4.25 34.98
C GLN A 174 -2.07 5.37 35.92
N GLU A 175 -0.76 5.54 36.10
CA GLU A 175 -0.19 6.68 36.85
C GLU A 175 -0.66 8.01 36.24
N PHE A 176 -0.64 8.08 34.92
CA PHE A 176 -1.08 9.24 34.20
C PHE A 176 -2.58 9.53 34.40
N ARG A 177 -3.44 8.51 34.33
CA ARG A 177 -4.89 8.64 34.57
C ARG A 177 -5.20 9.10 36.00
N ALA A 178 -4.44 8.62 36.99
CA ALA A 178 -4.58 9.02 38.39
C ALA A 178 -4.22 10.51 38.61
N ASN A 179 -3.34 11.06 37.78
CA ASN A 179 -2.87 12.45 37.85
C ASN A 179 -3.71 13.44 37.01
N ILE A 180 -4.82 13.00 36.40
CA ILE A 180 -5.69 13.89 35.63
C ILE A 180 -6.39 14.87 36.57
N SER A 181 -6.03 16.14 36.43
CA SER A 181 -6.65 17.27 37.11
C SER A 181 -7.28 18.23 36.09
N THR A 182 -8.28 19.00 36.51
CA THR A 182 -8.89 20.07 35.70
C THR A 182 -8.06 21.35 35.66
N GLU A 183 -6.92 21.38 36.37
CA GLU A 183 -5.99 22.51 36.38
C GLU A 183 -5.36 22.77 35.00
N ASP A 184 -5.39 24.02 34.55
CA ASP A 184 -4.87 24.43 33.23
C ASP A 184 -3.35 24.23 33.06
N SER A 185 -2.60 24.06 34.16
CA SER A 185 -1.15 23.89 34.18
C SER A 185 -0.70 22.50 33.70
N THR A 186 -1.52 21.45 33.92
CA THR A 186 -1.16 20.05 33.63
C THR A 186 -1.58 19.61 32.23
N VAL A 187 -2.53 20.31 31.62
CA VAL A 187 -3.15 19.97 30.32
C VAL A 187 -2.14 19.79 29.18
N PRO A 188 -1.15 20.69 28.98
CA PRO A 188 -0.20 20.54 27.88
C PRO A 188 0.67 19.29 28.04
N GLN A 189 1.04 18.93 29.27
CA GLN A 189 1.79 17.72 29.56
C GLN A 189 0.93 16.47 29.31
N ILE A 190 -0.34 16.53 29.73
CA ILE A 190 -1.30 15.45 29.53
C ILE A 190 -1.48 15.13 28.04
N LEU A 191 -1.84 16.15 27.26
CA LEU A 191 -2.07 15.98 25.83
C LEU A 191 -0.81 15.57 25.07
N ARG A 192 0.36 16.03 25.53
CA ARG A 192 1.65 15.65 24.94
C ARG A 192 1.93 14.17 25.12
N TRP A 193 1.69 13.61 26.30
CA TRP A 193 1.93 12.18 26.55
C TRP A 193 1.09 11.30 25.63
N TYR A 194 -0.24 11.50 25.58
CA TYR A 194 -1.11 10.76 24.68
C TYR A 194 -0.71 10.91 23.22
N THR A 195 -0.33 12.13 22.80
CA THR A 195 0.08 12.40 21.41
C THR A 195 1.38 11.68 21.06
N THR A 196 2.36 11.64 21.97
CA THR A 196 3.59 10.88 21.76
C THR A 196 3.33 9.37 21.73
N ALA A 197 2.48 8.86 22.62
CA ALA A 197 2.10 7.45 22.64
C ALA A 197 1.38 7.02 21.35
N ASN A 198 0.36 7.77 20.92
CA ASN A 198 -0.34 7.53 19.66
C ASN A 198 0.61 7.63 18.47
N ALA A 199 1.52 8.60 18.44
CA ALA A 199 2.49 8.74 17.36
C ALA A 199 3.42 7.53 17.25
N ALA A 200 3.94 7.01 18.37
CA ALA A 200 4.84 5.87 18.38
C ALA A 200 4.13 4.56 17.93
N LEU A 201 2.90 4.35 18.39
CA LEU A 201 2.06 3.22 17.96
C LEU A 201 1.70 3.31 16.47
N LEU A 202 1.33 4.50 16.01
CA LEU A 202 1.00 4.76 14.61
C LEU A 202 2.22 4.62 13.71
N GLU A 203 3.38 5.10 14.15
CA GLU A 203 4.65 4.93 13.44
C GLU A 203 4.96 3.44 13.25
N HIS A 204 4.87 2.65 14.32
CA HIS A 204 5.03 1.19 14.24
C HIS A 204 4.05 0.58 13.22
N LEU A 205 2.76 0.94 13.30
CA LEU A 205 1.72 0.49 12.36
C LEU A 205 2.06 0.82 10.91
N THR A 206 2.54 2.04 10.65
CA THR A 206 2.88 2.50 9.30
C THR A 206 4.20 1.96 8.77
N ASN A 207 5.18 1.69 9.65
CA ASN A 207 6.47 1.11 9.29
C ASN A 207 6.38 -0.38 8.98
N GLN A 208 5.42 -1.10 9.59
CA GLN A 208 5.13 -2.48 9.20
C GLN A 208 4.64 -2.59 7.76
N ILE A 209 3.96 -1.56 7.24
CA ILE A 209 3.51 -1.54 5.85
C ILE A 209 4.72 -1.23 4.96
N LYS A 210 5.30 -2.26 4.35
CA LYS A 210 6.48 -2.10 3.47
C LYS A 210 6.17 -1.19 2.27
N ASP A 211 7.18 -0.43 1.84
CA ASP A 211 7.11 0.33 0.60
C ASP A 211 7.20 -0.64 -0.58
N ALA A 212 6.05 -1.03 -1.10
CA ALA A 212 5.91 -2.01 -2.16
C ALA A 212 6.27 -1.41 -3.53
N ASN A 213 7.55 -1.09 -3.77
CA ASN A 213 7.98 -0.36 -4.97
C ASN A 213 7.79 -1.11 -6.29
N LYS A 214 7.54 -2.44 -6.26
CA LYS A 214 7.41 -3.27 -7.46
C LYS A 214 5.96 -3.63 -7.81
N SER A 215 5.00 -3.40 -6.91
CA SER A 215 3.61 -3.79 -7.10
C SER A 215 2.72 -2.59 -7.45
N GLY A 216 1.71 -2.77 -8.31
CA GLY A 216 0.66 -1.76 -8.54
C GLY A 216 -0.19 -1.41 -7.31
N VAL A 217 0.12 -2.03 -6.16
CA VAL A 217 -0.54 -1.91 -4.86
C VAL A 217 0.00 -0.72 -4.04
N TRP A 218 1.21 -0.23 -4.36
CA TRP A 218 1.89 0.84 -3.61
C TRP A 218 1.02 2.08 -3.33
N ARG A 219 0.24 2.51 -4.32
CA ARG A 219 -0.66 3.67 -4.21
C ARG A 219 -1.75 3.48 -3.17
N PHE A 220 -2.24 2.25 -2.99
CA PHE A 220 -3.25 1.94 -1.98
C PHE A 220 -2.62 1.90 -0.59
N LEU A 221 -1.41 1.35 -0.45
CA LEU A 221 -0.67 1.35 0.81
C LEU A 221 -0.30 2.78 1.24
N LEU A 222 0.19 3.60 0.32
CA LEU A 222 0.46 5.01 0.57
C LEU A 222 -0.81 5.76 0.96
N SER A 223 -1.91 5.54 0.25
CA SER A 223 -3.21 6.11 0.60
C SER A 223 -3.68 5.67 1.99
N PHE A 224 -3.39 4.44 2.41
CA PHE A 224 -3.76 3.91 3.72
C PHE A 224 -2.92 4.54 4.83
N LYS A 225 -1.59 4.63 4.66
CA LYS A 225 -0.69 5.37 5.55
C LYS A 225 -1.13 6.84 5.70
N ASN A 226 -1.43 7.50 4.58
CA ASN A 226 -1.90 8.90 4.58
C ASN A 226 -3.23 9.06 5.31
N LEU A 227 -4.17 8.13 5.15
CA LEU A 227 -5.47 8.22 5.80
C LEU A 227 -5.36 8.00 7.32
N LEU A 228 -4.53 7.05 7.74
CA LEU A 228 -4.18 6.84 9.15
C LEU A 228 -3.59 8.11 9.79
N ARG A 229 -2.60 8.73 9.14
CA ARG A 229 -1.96 9.97 9.61
C ARG A 229 -2.92 11.17 9.54
N SER A 230 -3.80 11.21 8.55
CA SER A 230 -4.84 12.24 8.43
C SER A 230 -5.80 12.20 9.62
N ILE A 231 -6.29 11.02 9.97
CA ILE A 231 -7.19 10.80 11.12
C ILE A 231 -6.52 11.26 12.41
N GLU A 232 -5.27 10.87 12.67
CA GLU A 232 -4.53 11.31 13.87
C GLU A 232 -4.34 12.83 13.91
N SER A 233 -3.95 13.44 12.78
CA SER A 233 -3.74 14.88 12.71
C SER A 233 -5.05 15.66 12.93
N LEU A 234 -6.16 15.18 12.36
CA LEU A 234 -7.48 15.79 12.58
C LEU A 234 -7.96 15.61 14.03
N ASP A 235 -7.71 14.46 14.66
CA ASP A 235 -8.02 14.22 16.07
C ASP A 235 -7.23 15.15 16.99
N ILE A 236 -5.92 15.34 16.76
CA ILE A 236 -5.11 16.34 17.48
C ILE A 236 -5.68 17.75 17.29
N SER A 237 -6.03 18.13 16.06
CA SER A 237 -6.64 19.45 15.79
C SER A 237 -7.98 19.62 16.52
N SER A 238 -8.74 18.54 16.69
CA SER A 238 -10.01 18.53 17.43
C SER A 238 -9.80 18.92 18.89
N VAL A 239 -8.75 18.41 19.54
CA VAL A 239 -8.41 18.73 20.92
C VAL A 239 -8.16 20.23 21.12
N TYR A 240 -7.45 20.86 20.19
CA TYR A 240 -7.27 22.32 20.23
C TYR A 240 -8.57 23.08 19.93
N GLY A 241 -9.43 22.56 19.04
CA GLY A 241 -10.74 23.17 18.84
C GLY A 241 -11.62 23.11 20.10
N ILE A 242 -11.57 22.03 20.87
CA ILE A 242 -12.24 21.90 22.17
C ILE A 242 -11.72 22.99 23.12
N ASN A 243 -10.40 23.20 23.20
CA ASN A 243 -9.81 24.28 23.98
C ASN A 243 -10.35 25.66 23.54
N TYR A 244 -10.37 25.94 22.24
CA TYR A 244 -10.88 27.20 21.71
C TYR A 244 -12.34 27.45 22.10
N TYR A 245 -13.23 26.45 21.99
CA TYR A 245 -14.63 26.63 22.34
C TYR A 245 -14.89 26.62 23.86
N GLY A 246 -14.14 25.82 24.62
CA GLY A 246 -14.28 25.68 26.07
C GLY A 246 -13.66 26.85 26.85
N ARG A 247 -12.47 27.33 26.45
CA ARG A 247 -11.73 28.41 27.11
C ARG A 247 -11.83 29.76 26.38
N GLY A 248 -12.28 29.77 25.14
CA GLY A 248 -12.58 30.98 24.38
C GLY A 248 -11.41 31.62 23.62
N TYR A 249 -10.19 31.09 23.74
CA TYR A 249 -9.06 31.49 22.90
C TYR A 249 -7.95 30.44 22.90
N LEU A 250 -7.16 30.39 21.82
CA LEU A 250 -5.93 29.60 21.79
C LEU A 250 -4.70 30.48 22.05
N LYS A 251 -3.88 30.06 23.02
CA LYS A 251 -2.53 30.61 23.21
C LYS A 251 -1.69 30.40 21.94
N PRO A 252 -0.67 31.24 21.68
CA PRO A 252 0.12 31.18 20.44
C PRO A 252 0.61 29.77 20.08
N ASP A 253 1.21 29.04 21.03
CA ASP A 253 1.72 27.68 20.78
C ASP A 253 0.62 26.68 20.42
N SER A 254 -0.52 26.73 21.12
CA SER A 254 -1.68 25.87 20.84
C SER A 254 -2.31 26.21 19.50
N TYR A 255 -2.36 27.49 19.15
CA TYR A 255 -2.88 27.96 17.86
C TYR A 255 -2.01 27.48 16.69
N ILE A 256 -0.68 27.60 16.80
CA ILE A 256 0.25 27.11 15.78
C ILE A 256 0.06 25.60 15.56
N LYS A 257 -0.01 24.82 16.66
CA LYS A 257 -0.22 23.37 16.58
C LYS A 257 -1.57 23.02 15.97
N TYR A 258 -2.64 23.75 16.31
CA TYR A 258 -3.95 23.57 15.68
C TYR A 258 -3.85 23.73 14.16
N VAL A 259 -3.30 24.86 13.69
CA VAL A 259 -3.21 25.16 12.25
C VAL A 259 -2.37 24.12 11.52
N GLN A 260 -1.23 23.73 12.08
CA GLN A 260 -0.35 22.69 11.51
C GLN A 260 -1.10 21.37 11.33
N HIS A 261 -1.80 20.92 12.37
CA HIS A 261 -2.49 19.64 12.35
C HIS A 261 -3.79 19.64 11.51
N ASP A 262 -4.54 20.75 11.47
CA ASP A 262 -5.72 20.91 10.60
C ASP A 262 -5.31 20.88 9.12
N ILE A 263 -4.26 21.62 8.74
CA ILE A 263 -3.76 21.64 7.36
C ILE A 263 -3.19 20.27 6.97
N LEU A 264 -2.30 19.70 7.79
CA LEU A 264 -1.68 18.41 7.52
C LEU A 264 -2.74 17.30 7.38
N GLY A 265 -3.73 17.30 8.27
CA GLY A 265 -4.82 16.32 8.23
C GLY A 265 -5.61 16.38 6.92
N ARG A 266 -5.95 17.58 6.46
CA ARG A 266 -6.67 17.80 5.20
C ARG A 266 -5.85 17.46 3.97
N ASP A 267 -4.57 17.84 3.97
CA ASP A 267 -3.65 17.56 2.85
C ASP A 267 -3.45 16.06 2.66
N LEU A 268 -3.18 15.33 3.76
CA LEU A 268 -3.05 13.88 3.73
C LEU A 268 -4.33 13.18 3.25
N LEU A 269 -5.51 13.65 3.71
CA LEU A 269 -6.80 13.14 3.24
C LEU A 269 -6.95 13.34 1.74
N ASN A 270 -6.72 14.56 1.25
CA ASN A 270 -6.79 14.86 -0.18
C ASN A 270 -5.81 14.00 -0.98
N GLY A 271 -4.58 13.84 -0.48
CA GLY A 271 -3.60 12.93 -1.05
C GLY A 271 -4.13 11.50 -1.19
N SER A 272 -4.69 10.92 -0.13
CA SER A 272 -5.34 9.60 -0.18
C SER A 272 -6.43 9.52 -1.26
N LEU A 273 -7.29 10.54 -1.33
CA LEU A 273 -8.36 10.62 -2.33
C LEU A 273 -7.81 10.71 -3.76
N HIS A 274 -6.67 11.37 -3.97
CA HIS A 274 -6.01 11.45 -5.27
C HIS A 274 -5.38 10.12 -5.70
N PHE A 275 -4.72 9.40 -4.79
CA PHE A 275 -4.12 8.10 -5.08
C PHE A 275 -5.14 7.00 -5.37
N VAL A 276 -6.31 7.06 -4.70
CA VAL A 276 -7.38 6.06 -4.85
C VAL A 276 -8.71 6.76 -5.17
N PRO A 277 -9.01 7.05 -6.46
CA PRO A 277 -10.19 7.82 -6.86
C PRO A 277 -11.53 7.24 -6.42
N SER A 278 -11.65 5.92 -6.23
CA SER A 278 -12.88 5.30 -5.70
C SER A 278 -13.22 5.79 -4.29
N LEU A 279 -12.22 6.18 -3.48
CA LEU A 279 -12.46 6.80 -2.18
C LEU A 279 -13.13 8.17 -2.28
N LYS A 280 -12.94 8.91 -3.38
CA LYS A 280 -13.63 10.21 -3.58
C LYS A 280 -15.14 10.05 -3.60
N VAL A 281 -15.63 8.95 -4.19
CA VAL A 281 -17.06 8.66 -4.26
C VAL A 281 -17.60 8.38 -2.86
N ILE A 282 -16.89 7.55 -2.08
CA ILE A 282 -17.25 7.22 -0.69
C ILE A 282 -17.21 8.47 0.18
N TYR A 283 -16.13 9.26 0.08
CA TYR A 283 -15.98 10.51 0.82
C TYR A 283 -17.09 11.51 0.47
N ARG A 284 -17.40 11.69 -0.81
CA ARG A 284 -18.50 12.57 -1.23
C ARG A 284 -19.83 12.13 -0.61
N ASN A 285 -20.11 10.83 -0.57
CA ASN A 285 -21.31 10.31 0.08
C ASN A 285 -21.34 10.70 1.57
N ILE A 286 -20.25 10.47 2.30
CA ILE A 286 -20.10 10.88 3.71
C ILE A 286 -20.41 12.37 3.89
N THR A 287 -19.83 13.24 3.05
CA THR A 287 -20.04 14.70 3.15
C THR A 287 -21.48 15.14 2.88
N LEU A 288 -22.24 14.36 2.09
CA LEU A 288 -23.64 14.65 1.76
C LEU A 288 -24.60 14.12 2.83
N THR A 289 -24.30 12.96 3.42
CA THR A 289 -25.16 12.32 4.43
C THR A 289 -24.97 12.91 5.83
N MET A 290 -23.79 13.46 6.12
CA MET A 290 -23.47 14.02 7.43
C MET A 290 -24.11 15.40 7.63
N ARG A 291 -25.18 15.45 8.44
CA ARG A 291 -25.94 16.68 8.74
C ARG A 291 -25.07 17.82 9.29
N SER A 292 -24.03 17.51 10.07
CA SER A 292 -23.14 18.50 10.70
C SER A 292 -21.87 18.81 9.90
N TYR A 293 -21.70 18.28 8.69
CA TYR A 293 -20.48 18.50 7.90
C TYR A 293 -20.25 19.98 7.56
N GLY A 294 -21.32 20.71 7.20
CA GLY A 294 -21.25 22.16 6.98
C GLY A 294 -20.77 22.93 8.22
N ASN A 295 -21.16 22.46 9.41
CA ASN A 295 -20.75 23.08 10.67
C ASN A 295 -19.24 22.90 10.91
N ILE A 296 -18.65 21.74 10.58
CA ILE A 296 -17.21 21.50 10.76
C ILE A 296 -16.35 22.52 10.01
N THR A 297 -16.73 22.83 8.77
CA THR A 297 -16.03 23.83 7.97
C THR A 297 -16.15 25.21 8.60
N GLN A 298 -17.33 25.55 9.12
CA GLN A 298 -17.56 26.81 9.80
C GLN A 298 -16.77 26.90 11.12
N TRP A 299 -16.77 25.85 11.93
CA TRP A 299 -16.02 25.78 13.17
C TRP A 299 -14.52 25.96 12.93
N SER A 300 -13.97 25.31 11.92
CA SER A 300 -12.56 25.45 11.55
C SER A 300 -12.21 26.88 11.12
N LYS A 301 -13.05 27.52 10.29
CA LYS A 301 -12.87 28.93 9.90
C LYS A 301 -12.90 29.88 11.11
N THR A 302 -13.74 29.60 12.11
CA THR A 302 -13.79 30.40 13.34
C THR A 302 -12.49 30.23 14.15
N ILE A 303 -12.03 29.00 14.36
CA ILE A 303 -10.79 28.74 15.11
C ILE A 303 -9.58 29.36 14.39
N GLN A 304 -9.52 29.30 13.06
CA GLN A 304 -8.45 29.91 12.25
C GLN A 304 -8.35 31.43 12.42
N LYS A 305 -9.44 32.13 12.76
CA LYS A 305 -9.38 33.56 13.10
C LYS A 305 -8.83 33.80 14.51
N ASN A 306 -8.96 32.81 15.40
CA ASN A 306 -8.55 32.81 16.79
C ASN A 306 -8.91 34.10 17.55
N LEU A 307 -10.08 34.67 17.26
CA LEU A 307 -10.58 35.83 17.98
C LEU A 307 -10.96 35.41 19.40
N ARG A 308 -10.61 36.23 20.38
CA ARG A 308 -11.03 36.02 21.77
C ARG A 308 -12.55 36.05 21.85
N ARG A 309 -13.11 35.05 22.54
CA ARG A 309 -14.53 34.93 22.85
C ARG A 309 -14.68 34.42 24.29
N GLU A 310 -15.88 34.49 24.82
CA GLU A 310 -16.20 33.79 26.07
C GLU A 310 -16.26 32.28 25.81
N GLY A 311 -15.69 31.51 26.75
CA GLY A 311 -15.76 30.05 26.72
C GLY A 311 -17.22 29.59 26.87
N ASN A 312 -17.63 28.65 26.00
CA ASN A 312 -18.98 28.09 26.03
C ASN A 312 -18.90 26.57 25.87
N VAL A 313 -19.31 25.89 26.93
CA VAL A 313 -19.32 24.42 27.02
C VAL A 313 -20.28 23.81 26.00
N ALA A 314 -21.43 24.42 25.73
CA ALA A 314 -22.39 23.90 24.77
C ALA A 314 -21.81 23.94 23.33
N ASP A 315 -21.03 24.98 23.01
CA ASP A 315 -20.30 25.06 21.75
C ASP A 315 -19.17 24.03 21.70
N ALA A 316 -18.40 23.89 22.78
CA ALA A 316 -17.34 22.88 22.88
C ALA A 316 -17.90 21.46 22.68
N ARG A 317 -19.07 21.17 23.28
CA ARG A 317 -19.80 19.92 23.10
C ARG A 317 -20.22 19.71 21.65
N SER A 318 -20.89 20.70 21.06
CA SER A 318 -21.41 20.61 19.69
C SER A 318 -20.27 20.45 18.67
N TYR A 319 -19.17 21.16 18.89
CA TYR A 319 -17.94 21.01 18.11
C TYR A 319 -17.35 19.61 18.27
N TYR A 320 -17.16 19.15 19.52
CA TYR A 320 -16.55 17.86 19.79
C TYR A 320 -17.37 16.71 19.19
N GLU A 321 -18.68 16.70 19.38
CA GLU A 321 -19.57 15.68 18.78
C GLU A 321 -19.51 15.68 17.26
N SER A 322 -19.47 16.87 16.64
CA SER A 322 -19.37 16.98 15.18
C SER A 322 -18.04 16.42 14.68
N MET A 323 -16.94 16.73 15.35
CA MET A 323 -15.61 16.28 14.96
C MET A 323 -15.41 14.79 15.23
N ALA A 324 -15.88 14.28 16.38
CA ALA A 324 -15.84 12.86 16.70
C ALA A 324 -16.63 12.02 15.67
N TYR A 325 -17.81 12.50 15.25
CA TYR A 325 -18.59 11.85 14.19
C TYR A 325 -17.85 11.87 12.85
N TYR A 326 -17.26 13.01 12.47
CA TYR A 326 -16.47 13.10 11.24
C TYR A 326 -15.29 12.15 11.22
N ILE A 327 -14.56 12.05 12.33
CA ILE A 327 -13.42 11.14 12.48
C ILE A 327 -13.90 9.68 12.39
N ASP A 328 -15.06 9.31 12.95
CA ASP A 328 -15.62 7.96 12.77
C ASP A 328 -15.98 7.66 11.30
N GLU A 329 -16.55 8.63 10.58
CA GLU A 329 -16.78 8.49 9.14
C GLU A 329 -15.48 8.31 8.34
N LEU A 330 -14.40 9.02 8.71
CA LEU A 330 -13.08 8.80 8.12
C LEU A 330 -12.52 7.41 8.44
N ARG A 331 -12.78 6.85 9.63
CA ARG A 331 -12.44 5.46 9.96
C ARG A 331 -13.23 4.46 9.11
N LYS A 332 -14.48 4.76 8.72
CA LYS A 332 -15.21 3.94 7.73
C LYS A 332 -14.54 3.99 6.35
N LEU A 333 -14.07 5.16 5.92
CA LEU A 333 -13.29 5.30 4.69
C LEU A 333 -12.00 4.46 4.75
N GLN A 334 -11.34 4.41 5.91
CA GLN A 334 -10.15 3.59 6.12
C GLN A 334 -10.45 2.09 6.02
N ARG A 335 -11.57 1.62 6.62
CA ARG A 335 -12.02 0.23 6.48
C ARG A 335 -12.36 -0.11 5.03
N ALA A 336 -12.98 0.81 4.29
CA ALA A 336 -13.27 0.63 2.88
C ALA A 336 -11.99 0.50 2.05
N LEU A 337 -10.97 1.34 2.30
CA LEU A 337 -9.67 1.22 1.65
C LEU A 337 -9.00 -0.13 1.95
N ARG A 338 -9.06 -0.60 3.20
CA ARG A 338 -8.57 -1.93 3.56
C ARG A 338 -9.27 -3.04 2.78
N SER A 339 -10.58 -2.96 2.60
CA SER A 339 -11.34 -3.92 1.77
C SER A 339 -10.93 -3.86 0.29
N ILE A 340 -10.65 -2.67 -0.23
CA ILE A 340 -10.15 -2.48 -1.61
C ILE A 340 -8.76 -3.10 -1.75
N ILE A 341 -7.86 -2.89 -0.79
CA ILE A 341 -6.53 -3.51 -0.79
C ILE A 341 -6.68 -5.03 -0.83
N ARG A 342 -7.52 -5.61 0.04
CA ARG A 342 -7.76 -7.05 0.08
C ARG A 342 -8.25 -7.58 -1.27
N PHE A 343 -9.25 -6.93 -1.87
CA PHE A 343 -9.78 -7.32 -3.18
C PHE A 343 -8.73 -7.24 -4.30
N VAL A 344 -7.89 -6.20 -4.31
CA VAL A 344 -6.83 -6.02 -5.32
C VAL A 344 -5.69 -7.04 -5.15
N VAL A 345 -5.45 -7.47 -3.91
CA VAL A 345 -4.44 -8.49 -3.56
C VAL A 345 -4.93 -9.90 -3.92
N GLU A 346 -6.21 -10.19 -3.67
CA GLU A 346 -6.86 -11.48 -3.96
C GLU A 346 -7.13 -11.71 -5.46
N ALA A 347 -7.33 -10.63 -6.24
CA ALA A 347 -7.46 -10.69 -7.71
C ALA A 347 -6.14 -11.06 -8.41
#